data_AF-A0A2S7JNC5-F1
#
_entry.id   AF-A0A2S7JNC5-F1
#
_cell.length_a   1.000
_cell.length_b   1.000
_cell.length_c   1.000
_cell.angle_alpha   90.00
_cell.angle_beta   90.00
_cell.angle_gamma   90.00
#
_symmetry.space_group_name_H-M   'P 1'
#
loop_
_entity.id
_entity.type
_entity.pdbx_description
1 polymer ?
#
loop_
_entity_poly.entity_id
_entity_poly.type
_entity_poly.pdbx_seq_one_letter_code
_entity_poly.pdbx_strand_id
1 'polypeptide(L)' 'MTVSNELIDRLLADYKKPEDLIGENGLLKQLTKRLVERALEAEMAEHL' A
#
# COMPACT_ATOMS: atom_id res chain seq x y z
N MET A 1 -9.28 8.12 -9.17
CA MET A 1 -9.64 7.47 -7.89
C MET A 1 -9.32 8.43 -6.77
N THR A 2 -10.21 8.58 -5.79
CA THR A 2 -9.97 9.38 -4.58
C THR A 2 -9.73 8.43 -3.41
N VAL A 3 -8.64 8.62 -2.69
CA VAL A 3 -8.37 7.88 -1.44
C VAL A 3 -9.19 8.54 -0.33
N SER A 4 -10.00 7.76 0.39
CA SER A 4 -10.81 8.29 1.49
C SER A 4 -9.94 8.59 2.72
N ASN A 5 -10.31 9.62 3.50
CA ASN A 5 -9.63 9.93 4.76
C ASN A 5 -9.66 8.74 5.72
N GLU A 6 -10.77 8.01 5.78
CA GLU A 6 -10.89 6.80 6.60
C GLU A 6 -9.85 5.72 6.24
N LEU A 7 -9.50 5.60 4.95
CA LEU A 7 -8.46 4.68 4.54
C LEU A 7 -7.07 5.20 4.93
N ILE A 8 -6.83 6.52 4.83
CA ILE A 8 -5.59 7.14 5.30
C ILE A 8 -5.42 6.95 6.81
N ASP A 9 -6.47 7.19 7.59
CA ASP A 9 -6.46 7.02 9.05
C ASP A 9 -6.16 5.57 9.44
N ARG A 10 -6.76 4.60 8.73
CA ARG A 10 -6.46 3.17 8.93
C ARG A 10 -5.02 2.81 8.58
N LEU A 11 -4.49 3.35 7.49
CA LEU A 11 -3.12 3.11 7.06
C LEU A 11 -2.10 3.71 8.04
N LEU A 12 -2.43 4.82 8.69
CA LEU A 12 -1.58 5.53 9.64
C LEU A 12 -1.84 5.18 11.11
N ALA A 13 -2.74 4.24 11.42
CA ALA A 13 -3.17 3.94 12.78
C ALA A 13 -2.01 3.60 13.75
N ASP A 14 -0.95 2.95 13.25
CA ASP A 14 0.24 2.56 14.02
C ASP A 14 1.47 3.44 13.74
N TYR A 15 1.32 4.56 13.03
CA TYR A 15 2.42 5.46 12.70
C TYR A 15 2.97 6.15 13.96
N LYS A 16 4.27 6.00 14.22
CA LYS A 16 4.92 6.62 15.40
C LYS A 16 6.08 7.54 15.02
N LYS A 17 6.77 7.24 13.92
CA LYS A 17 7.95 7.99 13.46
C LYS A 17 8.08 7.95 11.94
N PRO A 18 8.80 8.91 11.32
CA PRO A 18 8.95 8.97 9.86
C PRO A 18 9.39 7.65 9.22
N GLU A 19 10.26 6.89 9.88
CA GLU A 19 10.79 5.63 9.36
C GLU A 19 9.69 4.56 9.21
N ASP A 20 8.60 4.62 9.98
CA ASP A 20 7.47 3.69 9.83
C ASP A 20 6.71 3.93 8.52
N LEU A 21 6.79 5.14 7.95
CA LEU A 21 6.16 5.51 6.70
C LEU A 21 7.11 5.37 5.50
N ILE A 22 8.33 5.93 5.63
CA ILE A 22 9.29 6.09 4.52
C ILE A 22 10.58 5.28 4.66
N GLY A 23 10.79 4.58 5.78
CA GLY A 23 11.99 3.78 6.00
C GLY A 23 12.05 2.54 5.10
N GLU A 24 13.14 1.78 5.21
CA GLU A 24 13.37 0.60 4.38
C GLU A 24 12.26 -0.46 4.49
N ASN A 25 11.59 -0.52 5.63
CA ASN A 25 10.43 -1.38 5.89
C ASN A 25 9.13 -0.58 6.07
N GLY A 26 9.14 0.69 5.66
CA GLY A 26 8.04 1.62 5.85
C GLY A 26 6.80 1.26 5.03
N LEU A 27 5.67 1.79 5.48
CA LEU A 27 4.34 1.54 4.92
C LEU A 27 4.28 1.81 3.42
N LEU A 28 4.87 2.90 2.91
CA LEU A 28 4.78 3.23 1.49
C LEU A 28 5.45 2.18 0.60
N LYS A 29 6.63 1.68 1.00
CA LYS A 29 7.34 0.64 0.25
C LYS A 29 6.54 -0.66 0.21
N GLN A 30 5.97 -1.05 1.35
CA GLN A 30 5.13 -2.23 1.45
C GLN A 30 3.82 -2.09 0.65
N LEU A 31 3.19 -0.91 0.69
CA LEU A 31 1.95 -0.61 -0.03
C LEU A 31 2.18 -0.69 -1.54
N THR A 32 3.21 -0.02 -2.05
CA THR A 32 3.56 -0.06 -3.48
C THR A 32 3.81 -1.49 -3.94
N LYS A 33 4.57 -2.29 -3.17
CA LYS A 33 4.81 -3.70 -3.50
C LYS A 33 3.51 -4.49 -3.63
N ARG A 34 2.61 -4.40 -2.64
CA ARG A 34 1.33 -5.13 -2.65
C ARG A 34 0.39 -4.69 -3.76
N LEU A 35 0.42 -3.41 -4.14
CA LEU A 35 -0.37 -2.90 -5.25
C LEU A 35 0.13 -3.47 -6.58
N VAL A 36 1.45 -3.52 -6.79
CA VAL A 36 2.04 -4.13 -7.98
C VAL A 36 1.73 -5.63 -8.04
N GLU A 37 1.90 -6.36 -6.95
CA GLU A 37 1.58 -7.79 -6.88
C GLU A 37 0.12 -8.06 -7.26
N ARG A 38 -0.84 -7.29 -6.71
CA ARG A 38 -2.25 -7.42 -7.06
C ARG A 38 -2.56 -7.07 -8.51
N ALA A 39 -1.90 -6.06 -9.06
CA ALA A 39 -2.08 -5.69 -10.46
C ALA A 39 -1.62 -6.83 -11.37
N LEU A 40 -0.45 -7.41 -11.08
CA LEU A 40 0.07 -8.56 -11.83
C LEU A 40 -0.84 -9.79 -11.72
N GLU A 41 -1.36 -10.09 -10.52
CA GLU A 41 -2.31 -11.19 -10.34
C GLU A 41 -3.61 -10.98 -11.14
N ALA A 42 -4.12 -9.75 -11.15
CA ALA A 42 -5.32 -9.41 -11.92
C ALA A 42 -5.07 -9.54 -13.43
N GLU A 43 -3.94 -9.04 -13.94
CA GLU A 43 -3.55 -9.18 -15.34
C GLU A 43 -3.40 -10.66 -15.74
N MET A 44 -2.80 -11.50 -14.89
CA MET A 44 -2.69 -12.93 -15.15
C MET A 44 -4.04 -13.65 -15.19
N ALA A 45 -5.00 -13.24 -14.34
CA ALA A 45 -6.34 -13.81 -14.33
C ALA A 45 -7.20 -13.39 -15.53
N GLU A 46 -6.93 -12.21 -16.11
CA GLU A 46 -7.65 -11.67 -17.26
C GLU A 46 -7.17 -12.25 -18.61
N HIS A 47 -5.97 -12.84 -18.62
CA HIS A 47 -5.36 -13.49 -19.79
C HIS A 47 -5.58 -15.02 -19.86
N LEU A 48 -6.54 -15.56 -19.10
CA LEU A 48 -6.90 -16.98 -19.06
C LEU A 48 -8.11 -17.35 -19.91
#